data_AF-A0AAW5N4E2-F1
#
_entry.id   AF-A0AAW5N4E2-F1
#
_cell.length_a   1.000
_cell.length_b   1.000
_cell.length_c   1.000
_cell.angle_alpha   90.00
_cell.angle_beta   90.00
_cell.angle_gamma   90.00
#
_symmetry.space_group_name_H-M   'P 1'
#
loop_
_entity.id
_entity.type
_entity.pdbx_description
1 polymer ?
#
loop_
_entity_poly.entity_id
_entity_poly.type
_entity_poly.pdbx_seq_one_letter_code
_entity_poly.pdbx_strand_id
1 'polypeptide(L)'
;KVGLAPLGCGWVSWRDEEALPQELVFNVDYLGGQIGTFAINFSRPAGQVIAQYYEFQRLGREGYTKVQNASYQVAAYLADE
;
A
#
# COMPACT_ATOMS: atom_id res chain seq x y z
N LYS A 1 4.00 -3.66 -11.18
CA LYS A 1 3.37 -2.91 -10.06
C LYS A 1 4.16 -1.61 -9.86
N VAL A 2 3.60 -0.59 -9.20
CA VAL A 2 4.17 0.77 -9.21
C VAL A 2 4.34 1.42 -7.81
N GLY A 3 4.07 0.68 -6.73
CA GLY A 3 4.15 1.21 -5.35
C GLY A 3 5.58 1.42 -4.81
N LEU A 4 6.58 0.84 -5.48
CA LEU A 4 8.01 0.87 -5.14
C LEU A 4 8.43 0.14 -3.84
N ALA A 5 7.49 -0.37 -3.05
CA ALA A 5 7.82 -1.21 -1.90
C ALA A 5 8.39 -2.60 -2.29
N PRO A 6 9.18 -3.24 -1.40
CA PRO A 6 9.60 -4.64 -1.56
C PRO A 6 8.42 -5.61 -1.66
N LEU A 7 8.68 -6.83 -2.15
CA LEU A 7 7.68 -7.89 -2.22
C LEU A 7 7.06 -8.18 -0.84
N GLY A 8 5.73 -8.24 -0.80
CA GLY A 8 4.95 -8.50 0.42
C GLY A 8 4.13 -7.31 0.94
N CYS A 9 3.99 -6.21 0.17
CA CYS A 9 3.08 -5.11 0.48
C CYS A 9 1.93 -5.02 -0.53
N GLY A 10 0.71 -4.84 -0.03
CA GLY A 10 -0.49 -4.59 -0.80
C GLY A 10 -1.49 -3.77 0.02
N TRP A 11 -2.37 -3.05 -0.68
CA TRP A 11 -3.35 -2.16 -0.07
C TRP A 11 -4.73 -2.44 -0.63
N VAL A 12 -5.71 -2.35 0.25
CA VAL A 12 -7.14 -2.31 -0.08
C VAL A 12 -7.75 -1.20 0.78
N SER A 13 -8.63 -0.41 0.17
CA SER A 13 -9.36 0.65 0.86
C SER A 13 -10.81 0.57 0.43
N TRP A 14 -11.71 0.54 1.40
CA TRP A 14 -13.13 0.73 1.17
C TRP A 14 -13.43 2.22 1.08
N ARG A 15 -14.52 2.56 0.40
CA ARG A 15 -14.98 3.95 0.25
C ARG A 15 -15.51 4.49 1.57
N ASP A 16 -16.29 3.67 2.26
CA ASP A 16 -17.03 3.96 3.49
C ASP A 16 -17.14 2.67 4.31
N GLU A 17 -17.72 2.77 5.51
CA GLU A 17 -17.84 1.65 6.45
C GLU A 17 -18.87 0.63 5.98
N GLU A 18 -19.97 1.08 5.36
CA GLU A 18 -21.03 0.22 4.84
C GLU A 18 -20.54 -0.69 3.70
N ALA A 19 -19.48 -0.30 2.98
CA ALA A 19 -18.85 -1.14 1.97
C ALA A 19 -18.07 -2.35 2.54
N LEU A 20 -17.84 -2.43 3.86
CA LEU A 20 -17.20 -3.56 4.53
C LEU A 20 -18.17 -4.20 5.57
N PRO A 21 -18.76 -5.36 5.28
CA PRO A 21 -19.63 -6.06 6.23
C PRO A 21 -18.93 -6.36 7.56
N GLN A 22 -19.55 -5.95 8.67
CA GLN A 22 -18.94 -5.98 10.01
C GLN A 22 -18.70 -7.41 10.51
N GLU A 23 -19.47 -8.40 10.03
CA GLU A 23 -19.26 -9.81 10.35
C GLU A 23 -17.92 -10.37 9.83
N LEU A 24 -17.26 -9.66 8.92
CA LEU A 24 -15.94 -10.02 8.41
C LEU A 24 -14.81 -9.41 9.25
N VAL A 25 -15.11 -8.46 10.14
CA VAL A 25 -14.13 -7.74 10.95
C VAL A 25 -13.94 -8.41 12.31
N PHE A 26 -12.69 -8.68 12.68
CA PHE A 26 -12.32 -9.23 13.97
C PHE A 26 -11.64 -8.16 14.82
N ASN A 27 -12.20 -7.86 15.99
CA ASN A 27 -11.64 -6.87 16.90
C ASN A 27 -10.50 -7.44 17.73
N VAL A 28 -9.42 -6.66 17.85
CA VAL A 28 -8.25 -6.99 18.69
C VAL A 28 -7.94 -5.83 19.64
N ASP A 29 -7.39 -6.13 20.81
CA ASP A 29 -7.07 -5.13 21.81
C ASP A 29 -5.90 -4.24 21.38
N TYR A 30 -6.04 -2.93 21.53
CA TYR A 30 -5.02 -1.96 21.18
C TYR A 30 -5.10 -0.72 22.09
N LEU A 31 -4.04 -0.49 22.88
CA LEU A 31 -3.89 0.66 23.78
C LEU A 31 -5.09 0.90 24.74
N GLY A 32 -5.70 -0.17 25.24
CA GLY A 32 -6.86 -0.10 26.14
C GLY A 32 -8.21 0.07 25.45
N GLY A 33 -8.23 0.18 24.13
CA GLY A 33 -9.41 0.06 23.28
C GLY A 33 -9.32 -1.15 22.35
N GLN A 34 -10.07 -1.11 21.24
CA GLN A 34 -10.06 -2.15 20.21
C GLN A 34 -9.86 -1.56 18.82
N ILE A 35 -9.24 -2.34 17.93
CA ILE A 35 -9.12 -2.05 16.51
C ILE A 35 -9.68 -3.22 15.70
N GLY A 36 -10.51 -2.90 14.70
CA GLY A 36 -11.04 -3.87 13.76
C GLY A 36 -9.98 -4.34 12.77
N THR A 37 -9.86 -5.65 12.57
CA THR A 37 -8.95 -6.25 11.59
C THR A 37 -9.74 -7.03 10.55
N PHE A 38 -9.39 -6.83 9.28
CA PHE A 38 -9.91 -7.63 8.17
C PHE A 38 -8.72 -8.19 7.40
N ALA A 39 -8.40 -9.46 7.64
CA ALA A 39 -7.24 -10.12 7.06
C ALA A 39 -7.46 -11.63 6.94
N ILE A 40 -6.93 -12.22 5.86
CA ILE A 40 -6.80 -13.68 5.72
C ILE A 40 -5.56 -14.19 6.47
N ASN A 41 -4.48 -13.41 6.46
CA ASN A 41 -3.22 -13.77 7.12
C ASN A 41 -3.19 -13.27 8.57
N PHE A 42 -2.51 -14.01 9.45
CA PHE A 42 -2.25 -13.60 10.83
C PHE A 42 -0.82 -13.03 10.96
N SER A 43 0.12 -13.78 11.55
CA SER A 43 1.51 -13.36 11.71
C SER A 43 2.22 -13.15 10.38
N ARG A 44 2.83 -11.98 10.19
CA ARG A 44 3.66 -11.63 9.03
C ARG A 44 4.64 -10.51 9.36
N PRO A 45 5.75 -10.34 8.62
CA PRO A 45 6.68 -9.23 8.84
C PRO A 45 6.04 -7.87 8.54
N ALA A 46 6.45 -6.85 9.30
CA ALA A 46 6.05 -5.46 9.11
C ALA A 46 7.05 -4.62 8.29
N GLY A 47 8.20 -5.20 7.92
CA GLY A 47 9.26 -4.48 7.20
C GLY A 47 8.78 -3.83 5.89
N GLN A 48 7.89 -4.50 5.17
CA GLN A 48 7.37 -4.01 3.89
C GLN A 48 6.43 -2.81 4.03
N VAL A 49 5.58 -2.77 5.07
CA VAL A 49 4.72 -1.60 5.31
C VAL A 49 5.54 -0.41 5.81
N ILE A 50 6.59 -0.65 6.59
CA ILE A 50 7.55 0.37 7.02
C ILE A 50 8.30 0.94 5.81
N ALA A 51 8.81 0.10 4.91
CA ALA A 51 9.48 0.52 3.69
C ALA A 51 8.54 1.33 2.77
N GLN A 52 7.27 0.92 2.64
CA GLN A 52 6.29 1.68 1.88
C GLN A 52 6.04 3.08 2.46
N TYR A 53 5.95 3.19 3.78
CA TYR A 53 5.79 4.48 4.46
C TYR A 53 7.03 5.36 4.28
N TYR A 54 8.23 4.77 4.32
CA TYR A 54 9.47 5.48 3.99
C TYR A 54 9.42 6.07 2.58
N GLU A 55 9.04 5.31 1.55
CA GLU A 55 8.95 5.85 0.19
C GLU A 55 7.92 6.98 0.06
N PHE A 56 6.77 6.87 0.75
CA PHE A 56 5.79 7.96 0.78
C PHE A 56 6.38 9.25 1.34
N GLN A 57 7.15 9.19 2.42
CA GLN A 57 7.78 10.36 3.03
C GLN A 57 8.96 10.89 2.21
N ARG A 58 9.83 9.98 1.74
CA ARG A 58 11.06 10.30 1.03
C ARG A 58 10.79 10.88 -0.35
N LEU A 59 9.86 10.29 -1.12
CA LEU A 59 9.57 10.71 -2.48
C LEU A 59 8.45 11.74 -2.53
N GLY A 60 7.40 11.55 -1.73
CA GLY A 60 6.18 12.34 -1.84
C GLY A 60 5.57 12.29 -3.24
N ARG A 61 4.59 13.17 -3.50
CA ARG A 61 3.94 13.23 -4.83
C ARG A 61 4.93 13.54 -5.95
N GLU A 62 5.87 14.45 -5.70
CA GLU A 62 6.85 14.89 -6.69
C GLU A 62 7.80 13.75 -7.10
N GLY A 63 8.40 13.06 -6.12
CA GLY A 63 9.33 11.97 -6.38
C GLY A 63 8.65 10.80 -7.09
N TYR A 64 7.44 10.43 -6.67
CA TYR A 64 6.68 9.40 -7.38
C TYR A 64 6.38 9.81 -8.83
N THR A 65 5.99 11.08 -9.08
CA THR A 65 5.75 11.58 -10.43
C THR A 65 7.01 11.44 -11.31
N LYS A 66 8.18 11.83 -10.80
CA LYS A 66 9.45 11.70 -11.52
C LYS A 66 9.80 10.25 -11.85
N VAL A 67 9.67 9.34 -10.88
CA VAL A 67 9.99 7.92 -11.06
C VAL A 67 9.10 7.30 -12.13
N GLN A 68 7.78 7.52 -12.06
CA GLN A 68 6.87 6.94 -13.05
C GLN A 68 7.06 7.56 -14.44
N ASN A 69 7.30 8.87 -14.53
CA ASN A 69 7.57 9.53 -15.81
C ASN A 69 8.81 8.98 -16.49
N ALA A 70 9.88 8.67 -15.75
CA ALA A 70 11.07 8.05 -16.32
C ALA A 70 10.76 6.68 -16.93
N SER A 71 9.92 5.86 -16.27
CA SER A 71 9.45 4.59 -16.85
C SER A 71 8.61 4.80 -18.12
N TYR A 72 7.73 5.80 -18.14
CA TYR A 72 6.95 6.14 -19.34
C TYR A 72 7.82 6.63 -20.50
N GLN A 73 8.87 7.41 -20.24
CA GLN A 73 9.80 7.87 -21.27
C GLN A 73 10.53 6.71 -21.95
N VAL A 74 11.00 5.73 -21.17
CA VAL A 74 11.63 4.52 -21.72
C VAL A 74 10.62 3.70 -22.52
N ALA A 75 9.39 3.55 -22.02
CA ALA A 75 8.35 2.83 -22.74
C ALA A 75 7.98 3.49 -24.08
N ALA A 76 7.89 4.83 -24.11
CA ALA A 76 7.62 5.58 -25.35
C ALA A 76 8.77 5.44 -26.35
N TYR A 77 10.02 5.58 -25.90
CA TYR A 77 11.20 5.36 -26.75
C TYR A 77 11.17 3.98 -27.41
N LEU A 78 10.90 2.92 -26.65
CA LEU A 78 10.85 1.54 -27.17
C LEU A 78 9.66 1.29 -28.11
N ALA A 79 8.60 2.11 -28.05
CA ALA A 79 7.46 2.00 -28.94
C ALA A 79 7.66 2.72 -30.27
N ASP A 80 8.55 3.72 -30.30
CA ASP A 80 8.91 4.48 -31.50
C ASP A 80 10.01 3.79 -32.34
N GLU A 81 10.74 2.81 -31.77
CA GLU A 81 11.65 1.89 -32.51
C GLU A 81 10.89 0.81 -33.30
#